data_AF-Q6JU18-F1
#
_entry.id   AF-Q6JU18-F1
#
_cell.length_a   1.000
_cell.length_b   1.000
_cell.length_c   1.000
_cell.angle_alpha   90.00
_cell.angle_beta   90.00
_cell.angle_gamma   90.00
#
_symmetry.space_group_name_H-M   'P 1'
#
loop_
_entity.id
_entity.type
_entity.pdbx_description
1 polymer ?
#
loop_
_entity_poly.entity_id
_entity_poly.type
_entity_poly.pdbx_seq_one_letter_code
_entity_poly.pdbx_strand_id
1 'polypeptide(L)'
;IFHINKRHPCDLSPLKVITGVRDLLEKCVIVKGEDKLSKQANENATTLFQCLVRSTLCSKLVAEQFRLSEEAFEWLLGEIESKFMQAQATPGEMVGAIAAQSIGEPATQMTLNTFHFAGVSSKNVTLGVPRLKEIINISKKPKAPSLTVFLTGAAARDAEKAKNVLCRLEHTTLKKVTANTAIYYDPFPQNTVIAEDQEFVNVYYEMPDFDASRISPWLLRIELDRKRMTDKKLTMEQISEKINAGFGDDLNCIFNDDNAEKLVLRIRIMNADADAKDGEEEQADKMEDDMFLRCIEANMLS
;
A
#
# COMPACT_ATOMS: atom_id res chain seq x y z
N ILE A 1 56.20 -1.21 -12.32
CA ILE A 1 56.85 -2.51 -12.04
C ILE A 1 56.99 -3.31 -13.34
N PHE A 2 55.92 -3.71 -14.04
CA PHE A 2 56.05 -4.62 -15.21
C PHE A 2 55.86 -4.02 -16.62
N HIS A 3 55.64 -2.70 -16.77
CA HIS A 3 55.50 -1.99 -18.06
C HIS A 3 54.80 -2.79 -19.19
N ILE A 4 53.59 -3.25 -18.93
CA ILE A 4 52.85 -4.18 -19.81
C ILE A 4 52.51 -3.50 -21.15
N ASN A 5 53.04 -4.05 -22.24
CA ASN A 5 52.73 -3.59 -23.58
C ASN A 5 51.60 -4.45 -24.18
N LYS A 6 50.43 -3.83 -24.34
CA LYS A 6 49.24 -4.49 -24.88
C LYS A 6 49.33 -4.93 -26.34
N ARG A 7 50.46 -4.70 -27.03
CA ARG A 7 50.66 -5.17 -28.41
C ARG A 7 51.41 -6.50 -28.48
N HIS A 8 52.09 -6.90 -27.42
CA HIS A 8 52.78 -8.20 -27.39
C HIS A 8 51.80 -9.35 -27.09
N PRO A 9 52.13 -10.57 -27.55
CA PRO A 9 51.39 -11.77 -27.19
C PRO A 9 51.48 -12.01 -25.69
N CYS A 10 50.38 -12.50 -25.10
CA CYS A 10 50.32 -12.87 -23.70
C CYS A 10 50.91 -14.28 -23.50
N ASP A 11 51.85 -14.36 -22.59
CA ASP A 11 52.64 -15.52 -22.17
C ASP A 11 51.97 -16.34 -21.06
N LEU A 12 50.84 -15.86 -20.54
CA LEU A 12 50.11 -16.48 -19.43
C LEU A 12 49.19 -17.62 -19.90
N SER A 13 49.36 -18.80 -19.31
CA SER A 13 48.48 -19.95 -19.54
C SER A 13 47.10 -19.77 -18.89
N PRO A 14 45.98 -19.99 -19.62
CA PRO A 14 44.64 -19.92 -19.04
C PRO A 14 44.42 -20.84 -17.84
N LEU A 15 45.11 -21.99 -17.79
CA LEU A 15 45.03 -22.92 -16.67
C LEU A 15 45.65 -22.33 -15.40
N LYS A 16 46.78 -21.63 -15.54
CA LYS A 16 47.43 -20.92 -14.42
C LYS A 16 46.52 -19.84 -13.83
N VAL A 17 45.75 -19.15 -14.67
CA VAL A 17 44.76 -18.17 -14.20
C VAL A 17 43.70 -18.83 -13.33
N ILE A 18 43.15 -19.97 -13.78
CA ILE A 18 42.09 -20.68 -13.06
C ILE A 18 42.61 -21.24 -11.73
N THR A 19 43.78 -21.87 -11.72
CA THR A 19 44.39 -22.41 -10.49
C THR A 19 44.79 -21.28 -9.55
N GLY A 20 45.46 -20.25 -10.03
CA GLY A 20 45.89 -19.12 -9.21
C GLY A 20 44.73 -18.37 -8.55
N VAL A 21 43.62 -18.18 -9.26
CA VAL A 21 42.40 -17.59 -8.67
C VAL A 21 41.78 -18.53 -7.65
N ARG A 22 41.75 -19.85 -7.88
CA ARG A 22 41.23 -20.81 -6.90
C ARG A 22 42.06 -20.78 -5.62
N ASP A 23 43.38 -20.87 -5.76
CA ASP A 23 44.31 -20.91 -4.64
C ASP A 23 44.26 -19.61 -3.83
N LEU A 24 44.16 -18.45 -4.50
CA LEU A 24 43.94 -17.16 -3.83
C LEU A 24 42.67 -17.18 -2.98
N LEU A 25 41.55 -17.65 -3.54
CA LEU A 25 40.26 -17.65 -2.84
C LEU A 25 40.21 -18.64 -1.68
N GLU A 26 40.96 -19.75 -1.75
CA GLU A 26 41.12 -20.69 -0.64
C GLU A 26 41.89 -20.06 0.54
N LYS A 27 42.84 -19.16 0.26
CA LYS A 27 43.58 -18.42 1.29
C LYS A 27 42.78 -17.28 1.93
N CYS A 28 41.77 -16.75 1.24
CA CYS A 28 40.90 -15.68 1.75
C CYS A 28 39.90 -16.22 2.79
N VAL A 29 40.39 -16.56 3.99
CA VAL A 29 39.59 -17.09 5.10
C VAL A 29 39.29 -15.99 6.13
N ILE A 30 38.00 -15.78 6.39
CA ILE A 30 37.48 -14.90 7.46
C ILE A 30 37.05 -15.74 8.65
N VAL A 31 36.25 -16.79 8.42
CA VAL A 31 35.79 -17.70 9.48
C VAL A 31 36.80 -18.83 9.61
N LYS A 32 37.56 -18.81 10.70
CA LYS A 32 38.54 -19.86 11.00
C LYS A 32 37.82 -21.12 11.47
N GLY A 33 38.13 -22.25 10.85
CA GLY A 33 37.64 -23.57 11.26
C GLY A 33 37.70 -24.58 10.11
N GLU A 34 37.97 -25.84 10.43
CA GLU A 34 38.05 -26.92 9.44
C GLU A 34 36.76 -27.74 9.34
N ASP A 35 35.85 -27.55 10.30
CA ASP A 35 34.56 -28.19 10.34
C ASP A 35 33.65 -27.71 9.18
N LYS A 36 32.66 -28.54 8.87
CA LYS A 36 31.75 -28.29 7.75
C LYS A 36 30.99 -26.96 7.89
N LEU A 37 30.63 -26.57 9.11
CA LEU A 37 29.87 -25.35 9.37
C LEU A 37 30.74 -24.11 9.16
N SER A 38 31.96 -24.09 9.69
CA SER A 38 32.89 -22.97 9.49
C SER A 38 33.24 -22.76 8.02
N LYS A 39 33.45 -23.84 7.25
CA LYS A 39 33.70 -23.76 5.80
C LYS A 39 32.52 -23.14 5.06
N GLN A 40 31.30 -23.59 5.35
CA GLN A 40 30.09 -23.02 4.75
C GLN A 40 29.88 -21.55 5.13
N ALA A 41 30.15 -21.19 6.40
CA ALA A 41 30.07 -19.81 6.86
C ALA A 41 31.08 -18.90 6.14
N ASN A 42 32.31 -19.39 5.93
CA ASN A 42 33.33 -18.65 5.18
C ASN A 42 32.95 -18.45 3.72
N GLU A 43 32.41 -19.49 3.07
CA GLU A 43 31.95 -19.42 1.69
C GLU A 43 30.86 -18.34 1.53
N ASN A 44 29.85 -18.35 2.40
CA ASN A 44 28.79 -17.34 2.39
C ASN A 44 29.31 -15.92 2.65
N ALA A 45 30.20 -15.75 3.64
CA ALA A 45 30.76 -14.45 3.99
C ALA A 45 31.59 -13.83 2.86
N THR A 46 32.25 -14.66 2.05
CA THR A 46 33.14 -14.21 0.97
C THR A 46 32.52 -14.29 -0.41
N THR A 47 31.29 -14.82 -0.57
CA THR A 47 30.67 -15.10 -1.89
C THR A 47 30.73 -13.92 -2.86
N LEU A 48 30.33 -12.71 -2.42
CA LEU A 48 30.34 -11.53 -3.29
C LEU A 48 31.76 -11.17 -3.76
N PHE A 49 32.73 -11.25 -2.84
CA PHE A 49 34.14 -11.03 -3.15
C PHE A 49 34.68 -12.09 -4.12
N GLN A 50 34.36 -13.37 -3.88
CA GLN A 50 34.74 -14.45 -4.79
C GLN A 50 34.15 -14.26 -6.19
N CYS A 51 32.88 -13.85 -6.29
CA CYS A 51 32.24 -13.53 -7.56
C CYS A 51 32.99 -12.41 -8.30
N LEU A 52 33.35 -11.33 -7.59
CA LEU A 52 34.10 -10.21 -8.16
C LEU A 52 35.48 -10.64 -8.65
N VAL A 53 36.23 -11.42 -7.86
CA VAL A 53 37.57 -11.89 -8.24
C VAL A 53 37.46 -12.82 -9.46
N ARG A 54 36.51 -13.76 -9.47
CA ARG A 54 36.30 -14.67 -10.60
C ARG A 54 35.82 -13.94 -11.87
N SER A 55 34.96 -12.93 -11.75
CA SER A 55 34.48 -12.17 -12.90
C SER A 55 35.59 -11.29 -13.48
N THR A 56 36.40 -10.68 -12.62
CA THR A 56 37.45 -9.73 -13.02
C THR A 56 38.69 -10.45 -13.52
N LEU A 57 39.14 -11.51 -12.83
CA LEU A 57 40.31 -12.31 -13.17
C LEU A 57 39.96 -13.55 -14.02
N CYS A 58 38.92 -13.47 -14.85
CA CYS A 58 38.63 -14.56 -15.77
C CYS A 58 39.70 -14.63 -16.89
N SER A 59 40.02 -15.84 -17.35
CA SER A 59 41.14 -16.08 -18.28
C SER A 59 41.06 -15.21 -19.54
N LYS A 60 39.86 -14.94 -20.04
CA LYS A 60 39.65 -14.07 -21.21
C LYS A 60 40.05 -12.62 -20.93
N LEU A 61 39.55 -12.02 -19.86
CA LEU A 61 39.85 -10.62 -19.54
C LEU A 61 41.33 -10.43 -19.22
N VAL A 62 41.91 -11.37 -18.48
CA VAL A 62 43.34 -11.36 -18.14
C VAL A 62 44.21 -11.44 -19.40
N ALA A 63 43.89 -12.32 -20.34
CA ALA A 63 44.68 -12.52 -21.55
C ALA A 63 44.45 -11.46 -22.64
N GLU A 64 43.22 -10.96 -22.83
CA GLU A 64 42.89 -10.07 -23.95
C GLU A 64 42.88 -8.58 -23.58
N GLN A 65 42.26 -8.23 -22.44
CA GLN A 65 42.02 -6.84 -22.04
C GLN A 65 43.17 -6.29 -21.19
N PHE A 66 43.55 -7.04 -20.15
CA PHE A 66 44.64 -6.67 -19.25
C PHE A 66 46.00 -7.06 -19.82
N ARG A 67 46.05 -8.17 -20.58
CA ARG A 67 47.27 -8.74 -21.19
C ARG A 67 48.40 -8.89 -20.17
N LEU A 68 48.09 -9.46 -19.01
CA LEU A 68 49.08 -9.64 -17.95
C LEU A 68 50.11 -10.68 -18.37
N SER A 69 51.39 -10.41 -18.07
CA SER A 69 52.42 -11.45 -18.08
C SER A 69 52.27 -12.37 -16.88
N GLU A 70 52.98 -13.50 -16.89
CA GLU A 70 52.96 -14.45 -15.77
C GLU A 70 53.42 -13.80 -14.45
N GLU A 71 54.56 -13.10 -14.48
CA GLU A 71 55.10 -12.38 -13.32
C GLU A 71 54.14 -11.31 -12.78
N ALA A 72 53.47 -10.58 -13.68
CA ALA A 72 52.52 -9.54 -13.30
C ALA A 72 51.25 -10.14 -12.66
N PHE A 73 50.81 -11.32 -13.12
CA PHE A 73 49.66 -12.01 -12.57
C PHE A 73 49.97 -12.58 -11.18
N GLU A 74 51.12 -13.22 -10.98
CA GLU A 74 51.52 -13.74 -9.67
C GLU A 74 51.68 -12.62 -8.63
N TRP A 75 52.31 -11.52 -9.03
CA TRP A 75 52.42 -10.33 -8.18
C TRP A 75 51.03 -9.77 -7.80
N LEU A 76 50.10 -9.72 -8.75
CA LEU A 76 48.73 -9.26 -8.50
C LEU A 76 47.98 -10.14 -7.51
N LEU A 77 48.10 -11.47 -7.60
CA LEU A 77 47.47 -12.38 -6.63
C LEU A 77 48.00 -12.14 -5.22
N GLY A 78 49.32 -11.97 -5.07
CA GLY A 78 49.94 -11.66 -3.78
C GLY A 78 49.50 -10.31 -3.21
N GLU A 79 49.37 -9.29 -4.06
CA GLU A 79 48.89 -7.97 -3.62
C GLU A 79 47.42 -8.03 -3.18
N ILE A 80 46.56 -8.78 -3.89
CA ILE A 80 45.16 -8.98 -3.50
C ILE A 80 45.09 -9.69 -2.14
N GLU A 81 45.88 -10.75 -1.93
CA GLU A 81 45.95 -11.47 -0.66
C GLU A 81 46.36 -10.53 0.48
N SER A 82 47.43 -9.74 0.27
CA SER A 82 47.92 -8.78 1.27
C SER A 82 46.88 -7.72 1.61
N LYS A 83 46.25 -7.12 0.60
CA LYS A 83 45.21 -6.10 0.79
C LYS A 83 43.95 -6.66 1.44
N PHE A 84 43.59 -7.90 1.13
CA PHE A 84 42.48 -8.59 1.77
C PHE A 84 42.72 -8.76 3.27
N MET A 85 43.92 -9.21 3.65
CA MET A 85 44.29 -9.38 5.06
C MET A 85 44.37 -8.04 5.81
N GLN A 86 44.89 -6.98 5.16
CA GLN A 86 44.94 -5.62 5.72
C GLN A 86 43.55 -5.00 5.92
N ALA A 87 42.58 -5.35 5.07
CA ALA A 87 41.22 -4.81 5.13
C ALA A 87 40.33 -5.46 6.21
N GLN A 88 40.83 -6.47 6.93
CA GLN A 88 40.07 -7.10 8.01
C GLN A 88 39.87 -6.11 9.17
N ALA A 89 38.65 -6.07 9.71
CA ALA A 89 38.35 -5.25 10.87
C ALA A 89 39.14 -5.73 12.09
N THR A 90 39.64 -4.79 12.89
CA THR A 90 40.49 -5.12 14.04
C THR A 90 39.64 -5.70 15.17
N PRO A 91 39.98 -6.87 15.74
CA PRO A 91 39.24 -7.41 16.87
C PRO A 91 39.38 -6.50 18.09
N GLY A 92 38.26 -6.27 18.80
CA GLY A 92 38.23 -5.41 20.00
C GLY A 92 37.93 -3.93 19.71
N GLU A 93 37.66 -3.56 18.46
CA GLU A 93 37.23 -2.20 18.12
C GLU A 93 35.84 -1.86 18.68
N MET A 94 35.66 -0.63 19.15
CA MET A 94 34.41 -0.16 19.77
C MET A 94 33.33 0.19 18.73
N VAL A 95 32.87 -0.83 18.00
CA VAL A 95 31.94 -0.69 16.88
C VAL A 95 30.62 -0.01 17.25
N GLY A 96 30.15 -0.14 18.49
CA GLY A 96 28.91 0.49 18.95
C GLY A 96 28.97 2.02 18.98
N ALA A 97 30.10 2.58 19.46
CA ALA A 97 30.29 4.03 19.51
C ALA A 97 30.47 4.63 18.11
N ILE A 98 31.27 3.96 17.27
CA ILE A 98 31.51 4.35 15.88
C ILE A 98 30.19 4.31 15.08
N ALA A 99 29.41 3.23 15.22
CA ALA A 99 28.12 3.09 14.56
C ALA A 99 27.13 4.19 15.00
N ALA A 100 27.05 4.48 16.31
CA ALA A 100 26.17 5.52 16.82
C ALA A 100 26.52 6.91 16.26
N GLN A 101 27.81 7.25 16.20
CA GLN A 101 28.28 8.51 15.60
C GLN A 101 28.00 8.56 14.09
N SER A 102 28.26 7.46 13.37
CA SER A 102 28.05 7.37 11.92
C SER A 102 26.58 7.55 11.51
N ILE A 103 25.63 7.27 12.40
CA ILE A 103 24.19 7.51 12.19
C ILE A 103 23.82 8.93 12.65
N GLY A 104 24.38 9.40 13.77
CA GLY A 104 24.04 10.68 14.37
C GLY A 104 24.47 11.89 13.53
N GLU A 105 25.69 11.87 12.98
CA GLU A 105 26.22 12.96 12.15
C GLU A 105 25.35 13.24 10.90
N PRO A 106 25.05 12.27 10.02
CA PRO A 106 24.20 12.51 8.85
C PRO A 106 22.77 12.86 9.24
N ALA A 107 22.26 12.38 10.39
CA ALA A 107 20.93 12.74 10.85
C ALA A 107 20.79 14.26 11.10
N THR A 108 21.84 14.91 11.60
CA THR A 108 21.83 16.38 11.76
C THR A 108 21.75 17.09 10.41
N GLN A 109 22.52 16.62 9.40
CA GLN A 109 22.51 17.17 8.05
C GLN A 109 21.17 16.98 7.34
N MET A 110 20.52 15.83 7.53
CA MET A 110 19.22 15.55 6.94
C MET A 110 18.13 16.54 7.38
N THR A 111 18.23 17.14 8.56
CA THR A 111 17.21 18.08 9.07
C THR A 111 17.02 19.30 8.15
N LEU A 112 18.10 19.81 7.56
CA LEU A 112 18.10 21.07 6.82
C LEU A 112 17.62 20.94 5.36
N ASN A 113 17.62 19.72 4.77
CA ASN A 113 17.36 19.50 3.34
C ASN A 113 15.99 18.85 3.02
N THR A 114 15.08 18.75 3.98
CA THR A 114 13.89 17.87 3.88
C THR A 114 12.69 18.42 3.12
N PHE A 115 12.69 19.71 2.73
CA PHE A 115 11.53 20.35 2.08
C PHE A 115 11.62 20.44 0.55
N HIS A 116 12.73 20.02 -0.06
CA HIS A 116 12.99 20.24 -1.49
C HIS A 116 13.12 18.95 -2.33
N PHE A 117 12.45 17.87 -1.96
CA PHE A 117 12.21 16.78 -2.93
C PHE A 117 11.14 17.23 -3.93
N ALA A 118 11.57 17.97 -4.95
CA ALA A 118 10.74 18.35 -6.09
C ALA A 118 10.43 17.10 -6.93
N GLY A 119 9.15 16.83 -7.22
CA GLY A 119 8.75 15.87 -8.25
C GLY A 119 7.68 14.84 -7.90
N VAL A 120 7.19 14.77 -6.66
CA VAL A 120 6.07 13.87 -6.32
C VAL A 120 5.04 14.61 -5.48
N SER A 121 3.87 14.85 -6.08
CA SER A 121 2.77 15.60 -5.47
C SER A 121 2.30 14.96 -4.16
N SER A 122 2.13 15.82 -3.13
CA SER A 122 1.25 15.64 -1.97
C SER A 122 1.46 14.45 -1.02
N LYS A 123 2.63 13.80 -0.96
CA LYS A 123 2.93 12.87 0.14
C LYS A 123 3.68 13.60 1.26
N ASN A 124 2.93 14.05 2.26
CA ASN A 124 3.46 14.58 3.52
C ASN A 124 4.06 13.45 4.36
N VAL A 125 5.16 12.85 3.90
CA VAL A 125 5.92 11.88 4.72
C VAL A 125 6.68 12.69 5.76
N THR A 126 6.66 12.27 7.03
CA THR A 126 7.59 12.82 8.02
C THR A 126 9.01 12.47 7.59
N LEU A 127 9.85 13.47 7.34
CA LEU A 127 11.24 13.29 6.94
C LEU A 127 12.18 13.90 7.99
N GLY A 128 13.46 13.52 7.93
CA GLY A 128 14.51 14.04 8.83
C GLY A 128 14.41 13.56 10.28
N VAL A 129 14.85 14.41 11.21
CA VAL A 129 14.91 14.10 12.66
C VAL A 129 13.56 13.70 13.27
N PRO A 130 12.41 14.33 12.94
CA PRO A 130 11.12 13.86 13.45
C PRO A 130 10.83 12.40 13.12
N ARG A 131 11.20 11.95 11.90
CA ARG A 131 11.02 10.56 11.48
C ARG A 131 11.99 9.62 12.17
N LEU A 132 13.25 10.03 12.31
CA LEU A 132 14.25 9.25 13.03
C LEU A 132 13.81 9.02 14.49
N LYS A 133 13.28 10.05 15.15
CA LYS A 133 12.73 9.95 16.51
C LYS A 133 11.53 9.01 16.59
N GLU A 134 10.65 9.01 15.60
CA GLU A 134 9.52 8.07 15.54
C GLU A 134 9.97 6.62 15.38
N ILE A 135 10.99 6.36 14.56
CA ILE A 135 11.52 5.02 14.30
C ILE A 135 12.27 4.48 15.52
N ILE A 136 13.19 5.28 16.11
CA ILE A 136 13.97 4.86 17.29
C ILE A 136 13.05 4.54 18.48
N ASN A 137 11.99 5.34 18.68
CA ASN A 137 11.05 5.13 19.79
C ASN A 137 9.93 4.13 19.47
N ILE A 138 9.87 3.58 18.25
CA ILE A 138 8.84 2.62 17.82
C ILE A 138 7.42 3.13 18.17
N SER A 139 7.09 4.34 17.68
CA SER A 139 5.80 4.96 17.98
C SER A 139 4.63 4.13 17.44
N LYS A 140 3.62 3.85 18.28
CA LYS A 140 2.40 3.10 17.88
C LYS A 140 1.56 3.82 16.82
N LYS A 141 1.55 5.16 16.83
CA LYS A 141 0.80 6.00 15.89
C LYS A 141 1.77 6.95 15.20
N PRO A 142 2.38 6.57 14.06
CA PRO A 142 3.24 7.47 13.30
C PRO A 142 2.40 8.64 12.77
N LYS A 143 2.99 9.84 12.66
CA LYS A 143 2.24 11.04 12.23
C LYS A 143 1.75 10.95 10.78
N ALA A 144 2.54 10.31 9.91
CA ALA A 144 2.23 10.13 8.50
C ALA A 144 2.38 8.65 8.11
N PRO A 145 1.39 7.79 8.47
CA PRO A 145 1.41 6.41 8.01
C PRO A 145 1.27 6.39 6.48
N SER A 146 2.11 5.60 5.83
CA SER A 146 2.04 5.41 4.38
C SER A 146 2.30 3.96 4.04
N LEU A 147 1.65 3.50 2.98
CA LEU A 147 1.76 2.15 2.46
C LEU A 147 1.90 2.25 0.94
N THR A 148 2.87 1.53 0.38
CA THR A 148 3.02 1.41 -1.08
C THR A 148 2.52 0.03 -1.50
N VAL A 149 1.43 0.00 -2.27
CA VAL A 149 0.86 -1.23 -2.83
C VAL A 149 1.34 -1.39 -4.25
N PHE A 150 2.00 -2.50 -4.54
CA PHE A 150 2.40 -2.86 -5.90
C PHE A 150 1.30 -3.71 -6.55
N LEU A 151 0.91 -3.33 -7.76
CA LEU A 151 -0.07 -4.07 -8.56
C LEU A 151 0.62 -5.17 -9.37
N THR A 152 -0.09 -6.25 -9.66
CA THR A 152 0.39 -7.38 -10.46
C THR A 152 -0.46 -7.59 -11.71
N GLY A 153 0.06 -8.37 -12.67
CA GLY A 153 -0.67 -8.74 -13.88
C GLY A 153 -1.03 -7.54 -14.77
N ALA A 154 -2.23 -7.58 -15.35
CA ALA A 154 -2.71 -6.53 -16.25
C ALA A 154 -2.88 -5.17 -15.55
N ALA A 155 -3.26 -5.16 -14.27
CA ALA A 155 -3.46 -3.91 -13.51
C ALA A 155 -2.15 -3.13 -13.28
N ALA A 156 -0.99 -3.79 -13.38
CA ALA A 156 0.31 -3.12 -13.28
C ALA A 156 0.66 -2.29 -14.53
N ARG A 157 0.03 -2.57 -15.68
CA ARG A 157 0.36 -1.95 -16.98
C ARG A 157 -0.79 -1.13 -17.57
N ASP A 158 -1.97 -1.18 -16.94
CA ASP A 158 -3.20 -0.58 -17.44
C ASP A 158 -3.79 0.34 -16.38
N ALA A 159 -3.88 1.64 -16.71
CA ALA A 159 -4.36 2.68 -15.79
C ALA A 159 -5.84 2.51 -15.40
N GLU A 160 -6.69 2.02 -16.30
CA GLU A 160 -8.11 1.80 -16.00
C GLU A 160 -8.30 0.67 -15.00
N LYS A 161 -7.54 -0.42 -15.18
CA LYS A 161 -7.54 -1.54 -14.23
C LYS A 161 -6.92 -1.17 -12.90
N ALA A 162 -5.88 -0.32 -12.90
CA ALA A 162 -5.31 0.24 -11.67
C ALA A 162 -6.34 1.10 -10.91
N LYS A 163 -7.12 1.92 -11.62
CA LYS A 163 -8.21 2.71 -11.02
C LYS A 163 -9.28 1.81 -10.38
N ASN A 164 -9.62 0.68 -11.00
CA ASN A 164 -10.55 -0.29 -10.39
C ASN A 164 -10.03 -0.83 -9.05
N VAL A 165 -8.72 -1.09 -8.91
CA VAL A 165 -8.14 -1.51 -7.64
C VAL A 165 -8.15 -0.36 -6.63
N LEU A 166 -7.87 0.86 -7.06
CA LEU A 166 -7.93 2.06 -6.21
C LEU A 166 -9.33 2.22 -5.59
N CYS A 167 -10.39 2.17 -6.40
CA CYS A 167 -11.77 2.31 -5.93
C CYS A 167 -12.16 1.25 -4.89
N ARG A 168 -11.59 0.04 -4.98
CA ARG A 168 -11.84 -1.05 -4.02
C ARG A 168 -11.10 -0.90 -2.70
N LEU A 169 -9.94 -0.25 -2.71
CA LEU A 169 -9.10 -0.07 -1.51
C LEU A 169 -9.40 1.26 -0.79
N GLU A 170 -9.89 2.26 -1.52
CA GLU A 170 -10.20 3.57 -0.93
C GLU A 170 -11.41 3.48 -0.01
N HIS A 171 -11.20 3.78 1.28
CA HIS A 171 -12.28 3.93 2.23
C HIS A 171 -13.18 5.14 1.87
N THR A 172 -14.35 4.81 1.34
CA THR A 172 -15.38 5.76 0.93
C THR A 172 -16.57 5.60 1.84
N THR A 173 -16.92 6.66 2.58
CA THR A 173 -18.16 6.73 3.35
C THR A 173 -19.27 7.32 2.49
N LEU A 174 -20.53 7.02 2.83
CA LEU A 174 -21.69 7.54 2.10
C LEU A 174 -21.68 9.08 2.10
N LYS A 175 -21.26 9.71 3.20
CA LYS A 175 -21.06 11.17 3.31
C LYS A 175 -20.14 11.78 2.27
N LYS A 176 -19.13 11.05 1.80
CA LYS A 176 -18.28 11.56 0.70
C LYS A 176 -19.01 11.53 -0.63
N VAL A 177 -20.05 10.74 -0.82
CA VAL A 177 -20.78 10.60 -2.08
C VAL A 177 -22.07 11.42 -2.07
N THR A 178 -22.67 11.61 -0.90
CA THR A 178 -23.85 12.44 -0.68
C THR A 178 -23.56 13.92 -0.91
N ALA A 179 -24.41 14.55 -1.71
CA ALA A 179 -24.43 16.00 -1.94
C ALA A 179 -25.33 16.71 -0.91
N ASN A 180 -26.53 16.18 -0.69
CA ASN A 180 -27.51 16.77 0.22
C ASN A 180 -28.37 15.68 0.88
N THR A 181 -28.82 15.95 2.10
CA THR A 181 -29.79 15.12 2.83
C THR A 181 -30.90 15.99 3.35
N ALA A 182 -32.14 15.50 3.23
CA ALA A 182 -33.31 16.19 3.75
C ALA A 182 -34.37 15.17 4.19
N ILE A 183 -34.99 15.47 5.33
CA ILE A 183 -36.12 14.71 5.85
C ILE A 183 -37.40 15.42 5.45
N TYR A 184 -38.30 14.69 4.82
CA TYR A 184 -39.61 15.19 4.40
C TYR A 184 -40.71 14.41 5.11
N TYR A 185 -41.82 15.10 5.39
CA TYR A 185 -43.06 14.44 5.77
C TYR A 185 -43.88 14.17 4.51
N ASP A 186 -44.01 12.91 4.14
CA ASP A 186 -44.67 12.46 2.91
C ASP A 186 -45.70 11.35 3.21
N PRO A 187 -46.95 11.74 3.55
CA PRO A 187 -47.96 10.85 4.12
C PRO A 187 -48.51 9.80 3.15
N PHE A 188 -48.36 10.01 1.84
CA PHE A 188 -48.85 9.09 0.81
C PHE A 188 -47.67 8.55 -0.02
N PRO A 189 -47.20 7.31 0.22
CA PRO A 189 -46.03 6.76 -0.48
C PRO A 189 -46.15 6.74 -2.01
N GLN A 190 -47.37 6.53 -2.54
CA GLN A 190 -47.66 6.51 -3.98
C GLN A 190 -47.86 7.90 -4.59
N ASN A 191 -48.23 8.90 -3.78
CA ASN A 191 -48.47 10.26 -4.27
C ASN A 191 -47.62 11.25 -3.48
N THR A 192 -46.36 11.34 -3.88
CA THR A 192 -45.34 12.10 -3.18
C THR A 192 -45.58 13.60 -3.27
N VAL A 193 -45.28 14.33 -2.20
CA VAL A 193 -45.27 15.81 -2.20
C VAL A 193 -44.16 16.37 -3.11
N ILE A 194 -43.15 15.56 -3.45
CA ILE A 194 -41.98 15.94 -4.25
C ILE A 194 -42.26 15.69 -5.73
N ALA A 195 -42.61 16.74 -6.47
CA ALA A 195 -42.98 16.64 -7.89
C ALA A 195 -41.88 16.04 -8.78
N GLU A 196 -40.60 16.29 -8.49
CA GLU A 196 -39.48 15.76 -9.26
C GLU A 196 -39.27 14.25 -9.10
N ASP A 197 -39.78 13.66 -8.00
CA ASP A 197 -39.62 12.23 -7.72
C ASP A 197 -40.86 11.40 -8.13
N GLN A 198 -41.96 12.05 -8.52
CA GLN A 198 -43.26 11.41 -8.72
C GLN A 198 -43.23 10.29 -9.78
N GLU A 199 -42.56 10.52 -10.90
CA GLU A 199 -42.56 9.60 -12.04
C GLU A 199 -41.96 8.24 -11.68
N PHE A 200 -40.77 8.21 -11.07
CA PHE A 200 -40.11 6.95 -10.73
C PHE A 200 -40.74 6.26 -9.53
N VAL A 201 -41.31 7.03 -8.60
CA VAL A 201 -42.00 6.49 -7.43
C VAL A 201 -43.28 5.78 -7.85
N ASN A 202 -44.06 6.35 -8.78
CA ASN A 202 -45.25 5.72 -9.32
C ASN A 202 -44.92 4.37 -9.96
N VAL A 203 -43.91 4.34 -10.84
CA VAL A 203 -43.47 3.11 -11.53
C VAL A 203 -43.04 2.03 -10.54
N TYR A 204 -42.37 2.39 -9.45
CA TYR A 204 -41.93 1.43 -8.43
C TYR A 204 -43.12 0.74 -7.74
N TYR A 205 -44.16 1.51 -7.37
CA TYR A 205 -45.34 1.00 -6.66
C TYR A 205 -46.45 0.47 -7.57
N GLU A 206 -46.30 0.56 -8.89
CA GLU A 206 -47.17 -0.14 -9.85
C GLU A 206 -46.96 -1.67 -9.81
N MET A 207 -45.85 -2.15 -9.24
CA MET A 207 -45.62 -3.57 -9.02
C MET A 207 -46.43 -4.08 -7.80
N PRO A 208 -47.27 -5.13 -7.95
CA PRO A 208 -48.25 -5.55 -6.97
C PRO A 208 -47.69 -6.26 -5.72
N ASP A 209 -46.37 -6.38 -5.59
CA ASP A 209 -45.72 -7.24 -4.59
C ASP A 209 -45.37 -6.54 -3.26
N PHE A 210 -45.71 -5.25 -3.10
CA PHE A 210 -45.31 -4.46 -1.93
C PHE A 210 -46.49 -3.81 -1.18
N ASP A 211 -46.65 -4.14 0.10
CA ASP A 211 -47.67 -3.55 0.96
C ASP A 211 -47.23 -2.17 1.49
N ALA A 212 -47.69 -1.12 0.80
CA ALA A 212 -47.37 0.26 1.14
C ALA A 212 -48.00 0.76 2.46
N SER A 213 -48.88 -0.03 3.10
CA SER A 213 -49.54 0.38 4.35
C SER A 213 -48.63 0.32 5.58
N ARG A 214 -47.49 -0.39 5.48
CA ARG A 214 -46.56 -0.64 6.59
C ARG A 214 -45.42 0.37 6.70
N ILE A 215 -45.40 1.39 5.85
CA ILE A 215 -44.28 2.32 5.74
C ILE A 215 -44.50 3.58 6.61
N SER A 216 -43.46 4.07 7.27
CA SER A 216 -43.51 5.35 7.98
C SER A 216 -43.80 6.53 7.01
N PRO A 217 -44.60 7.53 7.44
CA PRO A 217 -44.85 8.75 6.65
C PRO A 217 -43.62 9.66 6.55
N TRP A 218 -42.61 9.45 7.39
CA TRP A 218 -41.36 10.19 7.31
C TRP A 218 -40.42 9.58 6.26
N LEU A 219 -39.87 10.44 5.41
CA LEU A 219 -38.99 10.10 4.31
C LEU A 219 -37.62 10.74 4.53
N LEU A 220 -36.56 9.94 4.51
CA LEU A 220 -35.20 10.43 4.34
C LEU A 220 -34.83 10.42 2.85
N ARG A 221 -34.60 11.61 2.29
CA ARG A 221 -34.17 11.79 0.90
C ARG A 221 -32.69 12.18 0.86
N ILE A 222 -31.90 11.39 0.16
CA ILE A 222 -30.46 11.57 -0.02
C ILE A 222 -30.20 11.84 -1.49
N GLU A 223 -29.63 13.00 -1.79
CA GLU A 223 -29.15 13.35 -3.13
C GLU A 223 -27.65 13.04 -3.22
N LEU A 224 -27.26 12.27 -4.25
CA LEU A 224 -25.87 11.86 -4.46
C LEU A 224 -25.19 12.71 -5.55
N ASP A 225 -23.90 12.99 -5.37
CA ASP A 225 -23.09 13.71 -6.35
C ASP A 225 -22.68 12.78 -7.51
N ARG A 226 -23.23 13.04 -8.70
CA ARG A 226 -22.95 12.29 -9.94
C ARG A 226 -21.46 12.25 -10.30
N LYS A 227 -20.71 13.31 -10.05
CA LYS A 227 -19.26 13.34 -10.35
C LYS A 227 -18.52 12.35 -9.48
N ARG A 228 -18.84 12.32 -8.18
CA ARG A 228 -18.21 11.41 -7.21
C ARG A 228 -18.62 9.96 -7.43
N MET A 229 -19.86 9.70 -7.83
CA MET A 229 -20.34 8.37 -8.23
C MET A 229 -19.55 7.83 -9.42
N THR A 230 -19.38 8.65 -10.46
CA THR A 230 -18.63 8.28 -11.68
C THR A 230 -17.15 8.04 -11.39
N ASP A 231 -16.52 8.93 -10.62
CA ASP A 231 -15.09 8.81 -10.28
C ASP A 231 -14.77 7.54 -9.50
N LYS A 232 -15.69 7.10 -8.66
CA LYS A 232 -15.57 5.91 -7.82
C LYS A 232 -16.14 4.64 -8.44
N LYS A 233 -16.71 4.73 -9.65
CA LYS A 233 -17.38 3.63 -10.36
C LYS A 233 -18.43 2.93 -9.48
N LEU A 234 -19.24 3.73 -8.78
CA LEU A 234 -20.36 3.26 -7.95
C LEU A 234 -21.66 3.33 -8.73
N THR A 235 -22.58 2.42 -8.42
CA THR A 235 -23.95 2.35 -8.96
C THR A 235 -24.97 2.48 -7.84
N MET A 236 -26.17 2.98 -8.13
CA MET A 236 -27.24 3.11 -7.13
C MET A 236 -27.64 1.76 -6.53
N GLU A 237 -27.65 0.71 -7.34
CA GLU A 237 -27.93 -0.67 -6.91
C GLU A 237 -26.97 -1.14 -5.81
N GLN A 238 -25.66 -0.96 -6.01
CA GLN A 238 -24.64 -1.34 -5.02
C GLN A 238 -24.80 -0.59 -3.69
N ILE A 239 -25.23 0.67 -3.73
CA ILE A 239 -25.47 1.46 -2.52
C ILE A 239 -26.69 0.93 -1.78
N SER A 240 -27.80 0.70 -2.50
CA SER A 240 -29.03 0.17 -1.93
C SER A 240 -28.82 -1.21 -1.30
N GLU A 241 -28.10 -2.12 -1.99
CA GLU A 241 -27.79 -3.45 -1.46
C GLU A 241 -26.98 -3.38 -0.16
N LYS A 242 -26.02 -2.45 -0.07
CA LYS A 242 -25.20 -2.28 1.14
C LYS A 242 -25.96 -1.68 2.31
N ILE A 243 -26.92 -0.79 2.05
CA ILE A 243 -27.76 -0.22 3.11
C ILE A 243 -28.70 -1.31 3.64
N ASN A 244 -29.38 -2.05 2.77
CA ASN A 244 -30.26 -3.15 3.17
C ASN A 244 -29.48 -4.25 3.91
N ALA A 245 -28.26 -4.58 3.47
CA ALA A 245 -27.40 -5.55 4.17
C ALA A 245 -26.93 -5.06 5.56
N GLY A 246 -26.88 -3.75 5.80
CA GLY A 246 -26.43 -3.16 7.07
C GLY A 246 -27.56 -3.01 8.10
N PHE A 247 -28.76 -2.64 7.64
CA PHE A 247 -29.91 -2.35 8.51
C PHE A 247 -31.01 -3.41 8.47
N GLY A 248 -30.90 -4.42 7.59
CA GLY A 248 -31.90 -5.49 7.46
C GLY A 248 -33.17 -5.04 6.73
N ASP A 249 -34.25 -5.80 6.93
CA ASP A 249 -35.56 -5.57 6.31
C ASP A 249 -36.36 -4.41 6.96
N ASP A 250 -35.80 -3.77 7.99
CA ASP A 250 -36.43 -2.65 8.71
C ASP A 250 -36.42 -1.34 7.88
N LEU A 251 -35.61 -1.27 6.82
CA LEU A 251 -35.53 -0.12 5.92
C LEU A 251 -35.96 -0.48 4.51
N ASN A 252 -36.86 0.33 3.96
CA ASN A 252 -37.19 0.32 2.54
C ASN A 252 -36.36 1.37 1.81
N CYS A 253 -35.53 0.95 0.86
CA CYS A 253 -34.69 1.82 0.04
C CYS A 253 -35.19 1.83 -1.41
N ILE A 254 -35.52 3.01 -1.94
CA ILE A 254 -35.94 3.22 -3.33
C ILE A 254 -34.98 4.21 -3.96
N PHE A 255 -34.53 3.95 -5.18
CA PHE A 255 -33.64 4.83 -5.92
C PHE A 255 -34.15 5.04 -7.34
N ASN A 256 -33.71 6.11 -7.98
CA ASN A 256 -33.96 6.36 -9.39
C ASN A 256 -32.81 5.82 -10.27
N ASP A 257 -33.06 5.72 -11.59
CA ASP A 257 -32.08 5.27 -12.58
C ASP A 257 -30.84 6.18 -12.58
N ASP A 258 -29.65 5.59 -12.75
CA ASP A 258 -28.36 6.27 -12.88
C ASP A 258 -28.34 7.31 -14.03
N ASN A 259 -29.26 7.18 -14.99
CA ASN A 259 -29.44 8.13 -16.10
C ASN A 259 -30.15 9.44 -15.72
N ALA A 260 -30.85 9.50 -14.58
CA ALA A 260 -31.59 10.68 -14.14
C ALA A 260 -30.69 11.92 -13.93
N GLU A 261 -31.25 13.13 -14.02
CA GLU A 261 -30.47 14.36 -13.86
C GLU A 261 -29.88 14.49 -12.46
N LYS A 262 -30.66 14.13 -11.44
CA LYS A 262 -30.25 14.03 -10.04
C LYS A 262 -30.32 12.58 -9.60
N LEU A 263 -29.30 12.14 -8.87
CA LEU A 263 -29.28 10.80 -8.27
C LEU A 263 -29.91 10.89 -6.89
N VAL A 264 -31.05 10.25 -6.71
CA VAL A 264 -31.87 10.36 -5.50
C VAL A 264 -32.13 8.99 -4.91
N LEU A 265 -31.85 8.86 -3.61
CA LEU A 265 -32.16 7.70 -2.80
C LEU A 265 -33.19 8.10 -1.74
N ARG A 266 -34.28 7.34 -1.65
CA ARG A 266 -35.40 7.51 -0.71
C ARG A 266 -35.37 6.35 0.26
N ILE A 267 -35.26 6.66 1.55
CA ILE A 267 -35.25 5.66 2.62
C ILE A 267 -36.46 5.91 3.51
N ARG A 268 -37.20 4.85 3.79
CA ARG A 268 -38.31 4.85 4.74
C ARG A 268 -38.19 3.67 5.70
N ILE A 269 -38.76 3.82 6.89
CA ILE A 269 -38.80 2.75 7.89
C ILE A 269 -39.98 1.84 7.57
N MET A 270 -39.78 0.53 7.64
CA MET A 270 -40.85 -0.45 7.64
C MET A 270 -41.27 -0.74 9.08
N ASN A 271 -42.56 -0.55 9.38
CA ASN A 271 -43.13 -0.95 10.66
C ASN A 271 -43.40 -2.47 10.63
N ALA A 272 -42.93 -3.18 11.65
CA ALA A 272 -43.31 -4.56 11.91
C ALA A 272 -44.82 -4.65 12.22
N ASP A 273 -45.44 -5.79 11.91
CA ASP A 273 -46.88 -6.00 12.01
C ASP A 273 -47.47 -5.55 13.35
N ALA A 274 -48.61 -4.87 13.26
CA ALA A 274 -49.42 -4.44 14.40
C ALA A 274 -50.16 -5.59 15.11
N ASP A 275 -49.75 -6.85 14.92
CA ASP A 275 -50.30 -8.02 15.61
C ASP A 275 -49.64 -8.30 16.97
N ALA A 276 -48.71 -7.46 17.42
CA ALA A 276 -48.21 -7.43 18.80
C ALA A 276 -48.93 -6.38 19.68
N LYS A 277 -50.17 -6.01 19.34
CA LYS A 277 -51.06 -5.26 20.25
C LYS A 277 -51.85 -6.22 21.15
N ASP A 278 -51.16 -6.95 22.02
CA ASP A 278 -51.72 -7.46 23.30
C ASP A 278 -50.62 -8.12 24.17
N GLY A 279 -49.50 -7.41 24.31
CA GLY A 279 -48.49 -7.72 25.33
C GLY A 279 -48.17 -6.46 26.11
N GLU A 280 -48.77 -6.33 27.30
CA GLU A 280 -48.32 -5.39 28.32
C GLU A 280 -46.87 -5.74 28.67
N GLU A 281 -45.88 -5.05 28.11
CA GLU A 281 -44.58 -4.78 28.74
C GLU A 281 -43.72 -3.84 27.85
N GLU A 282 -43.09 -2.87 28.52
CA GLU A 282 -42.12 -1.87 28.02
C GLU A 282 -42.67 -0.69 27.19
N GLN A 283 -43.34 0.20 27.91
CA GLN A 283 -43.37 1.64 27.64
C GLN A 283 -41.98 2.24 27.94
N ALA A 284 -40.94 1.77 27.24
CA ALA A 284 -39.63 2.40 27.19
C ALA A 284 -39.53 3.09 25.82
N ASP A 285 -39.66 4.42 25.83
CA ASP A 285 -39.44 5.36 24.72
C ASP A 285 -39.33 4.72 23.32
N LYS A 286 -40.47 4.45 22.67
CA LYS A 286 -40.48 4.30 21.21
C LYS A 286 -39.99 5.62 20.65
N MET A 287 -38.72 5.64 20.26
CA MET A 287 -38.06 6.79 19.66
C MET A 287 -38.92 7.31 18.51
N GLU A 288 -39.28 8.59 18.54
CA GLU A 288 -40.12 9.19 17.49
C GLU A 288 -39.44 8.99 16.12
N ASP A 289 -40.22 8.60 15.11
CA ASP A 289 -39.72 8.25 13.76
C ASP A 289 -38.77 9.31 13.15
N ASP A 290 -39.02 10.63 13.37
CA ASP A 290 -38.10 11.70 12.94
C ASP A 290 -36.75 11.62 13.67
N MET A 291 -36.77 11.43 15.00
CA MET A 291 -35.53 11.26 15.76
C MET A 291 -34.77 10.00 15.32
N PHE A 292 -35.48 8.92 15.02
CA PHE A 292 -34.88 7.68 14.52
C PHE A 292 -34.23 7.89 13.15
N LEU A 293 -34.89 8.59 12.21
CA LEU A 293 -34.30 8.94 10.92
C LEU A 293 -33.07 9.82 11.04
N ARG A 294 -33.05 10.78 11.98
CA ARG A 294 -31.85 11.61 12.24
C ARG A 294 -30.68 10.79 12.79
N CYS A 295 -30.96 9.81 13.65
CA CYS A 295 -29.93 8.90 14.13
C CYS A 295 -29.40 7.99 13.02
N ILE A 296 -30.28 7.49 12.16
CA ILE A 296 -29.91 6.72 10.97
C ILE A 296 -29.04 7.57 10.03
N GLU A 297 -29.44 8.81 9.75
CA GLU A 297 -28.68 9.75 8.93
C GLU A 297 -27.27 9.95 9.51
N ALA A 298 -27.17 10.25 10.81
CA ALA A 298 -25.89 10.48 11.47
C ALA A 298 -24.98 9.24 11.45
N ASN A 299 -25.56 8.04 11.60
CA ASN A 299 -24.82 6.79 11.60
C ASN A 299 -24.34 6.41 10.16
N MET A 300 -25.24 6.51 9.18
CA MET A 300 -24.94 6.21 7.77
C MET A 300 -23.91 7.16 7.15
N LEU A 301 -23.89 8.42 7.61
CA LEU A 301 -22.96 9.44 7.11
C LEU A 301 -21.67 9.55 7.94
N SER A 302 -21.46 8.70 8.96
CA SER A 302 -20.24 8.74 9.79
C SER A 302 -18.99 8.22 9.08
#